data_AF-A0AAV8ZK51-F1
#
_entry.id   AF-A0AAV8ZK51-F1
#
_cell.length_a   1.000
_cell.length_b   1.000
_cell.length_c   1.000
_cell.angle_alpha   90.00
_cell.angle_beta   90.00
_cell.angle_gamma   90.00
#
_symmetry.space_group_name_H-M   'P 1'
#
loop_
_entity.id
_entity.type
_entity.pdbx_description
1 polymer ?
#
loop_
_entity_poly.entity_id
_entity_poly.type
_entity_poly.pdbx_seq_one_letter_code
_entity_poly.pdbx_strand_id
1 'polypeptide(L)'
;MARNILVLNVTWLVNSAAHLYGNKPFDQFMLPVESTFVAFVAIGEGWHNYHHTFPWDYRAAELGSKYCATTYAIDFLAYFGLAYDLKSAPYNMIEKRALRTGDGTHSVFGIKKARIEGCKKAEEDIINEADNEKLYQIEENVVGKAKNFIPDVSHRAVTVQG
;
A
#
# COMPACT_ATOMS: atom_id res chain seq x y z
N MET A 1 -12.50 -32.39 -27.66
CA MET A 1 -12.99 -32.41 -26.27
C MET A 1 -11.90 -32.05 -25.26
N ALA A 2 -10.84 -32.86 -25.09
CA ALA A 2 -9.79 -32.64 -24.08
C ALA A 2 -9.12 -31.25 -24.14
N ARG A 3 -8.78 -30.74 -25.34
CA ARG A 3 -8.23 -29.39 -25.53
C ARG A 3 -9.08 -28.29 -24.89
N ASN A 4 -10.39 -28.30 -25.15
CA ASN A 4 -11.28 -27.24 -24.66
C ASN A 4 -11.47 -27.33 -23.14
N ILE A 5 -11.52 -28.56 -22.62
CA ILE A 5 -11.57 -28.80 -21.17
C ILE A 5 -10.32 -28.22 -20.51
N LEU A 6 -9.13 -28.52 -21.02
CA LEU A 6 -7.87 -28.01 -20.46
C LEU A 6 -7.78 -26.48 -20.55
N VAL A 7 -8.10 -25.89 -21.71
CA VAL A 7 -8.07 -24.42 -21.88
C VAL A 7 -9.02 -23.74 -20.90
N LEU A 8 -10.27 -24.20 -20.80
CA LEU A 8 -11.25 -23.61 -19.88
C LEU A 8 -10.82 -23.76 -18.41
N ASN A 9 -10.31 -24.93 -18.02
CA ASN A 9 -9.85 -25.14 -16.65
C ASN A 9 -8.64 -24.26 -16.30
N VAL A 10 -7.70 -24.07 -17.23
CA VAL A 10 -6.56 -23.15 -17.03
C VAL A 10 -7.05 -21.70 -16.94
N THR A 11 -7.97 -21.28 -17.81
CA THR A 11 -8.55 -19.92 -17.76
C THR A 11 -9.32 -19.68 -16.45
N TRP A 12 -10.11 -20.64 -15.98
CA TRP A 12 -10.82 -20.51 -14.69
C TRP A 12 -9.90 -20.63 -13.48
N LEU A 13 -8.78 -21.37 -13.61
CA LEU A 13 -7.74 -21.42 -12.60
C LEU A 13 -7.14 -20.03 -12.37
N VAL A 14 -6.98 -19.21 -13.41
CA VAL A 14 -6.56 -17.80 -13.26
C VAL A 14 -7.55 -17.05 -12.37
N ASN A 15 -8.84 -17.10 -12.70
CA ASN A 15 -9.90 -16.43 -11.92
C ASN A 15 -9.98 -16.90 -10.46
N SER A 16 -9.55 -18.13 -10.16
CA SER A 16 -9.56 -18.67 -8.80
C SER A 16 -8.25 -18.38 -8.06
N ALA A 17 -7.12 -18.81 -8.60
CA ALA A 17 -5.82 -18.76 -7.93
C ALA A 17 -5.21 -17.36 -7.89
N ALA A 18 -5.39 -16.55 -8.96
CA ALA A 18 -4.89 -15.16 -9.01
C ALA A 18 -5.74 -14.17 -8.19
N HIS A 19 -6.75 -14.66 -7.47
CA HIS A 19 -7.55 -13.88 -6.54
C HIS A 19 -7.39 -14.35 -5.08
N LEU A 20 -6.80 -15.53 -4.85
CA LEU A 20 -6.67 -16.14 -3.52
C LEU A 20 -5.22 -16.15 -3.00
N TYR A 21 -4.21 -16.34 -3.87
CA TYR A 21 -2.83 -16.55 -3.44
C TYR A 21 -1.84 -15.70 -4.23
N GLY A 22 -1.46 -14.57 -3.65
CA GLY A 22 -0.53 -13.62 -4.26
C GLY A 22 -0.38 -12.33 -3.45
N ASN A 23 0.45 -11.43 -3.95
CA ASN A 23 0.74 -10.15 -3.33
C ASN A 23 0.00 -9.00 -4.04
N LYS A 24 -0.07 -7.80 -3.44
CA LYS A 24 -0.73 -6.62 -4.03
C LYS A 24 0.20 -5.39 -4.08
N PRO A 25 1.29 -5.47 -4.86
CA PRO A 25 2.34 -4.46 -4.84
C PRO A 25 1.93 -3.08 -5.39
N PHE A 26 0.84 -2.98 -6.17
CA PHE A 26 0.39 -1.71 -6.78
C PHE A 26 -0.85 -1.14 -6.10
N ASP A 27 -1.83 -1.99 -5.77
CA ASP A 27 -3.04 -1.58 -5.06
C ASP A 27 -3.56 -2.67 -4.13
N GLN A 28 -3.44 -2.45 -2.82
CA GLN A 28 -3.87 -3.38 -1.79
C GLN A 28 -5.41 -3.42 -1.59
N PHE A 29 -6.10 -2.36 -1.99
CA PHE A 29 -7.55 -2.21 -1.79
C PHE A 29 -8.35 -2.95 -2.86
N MET A 30 -7.71 -3.33 -3.96
CA MET A 30 -8.32 -4.15 -4.99
C MET A 30 -8.20 -5.64 -4.65
N LEU A 31 -9.16 -6.45 -5.12
CA LEU A 31 -9.14 -7.91 -4.96
C LEU A 31 -8.04 -8.64 -5.75
N PRO A 32 -7.69 -8.26 -7.01
CA PRO A 32 -6.74 -8.98 -7.83
C PRO A 32 -5.34 -8.99 -7.23
N VAL A 33 -4.66 -10.14 -7.26
CA VAL A 33 -3.30 -10.32 -6.73
C VAL A 33 -2.29 -10.66 -7.82
N GLU A 34 -1.03 -10.35 -7.55
CA GLU A 34 0.15 -10.79 -8.30
C GLU A 34 0.55 -12.19 -7.92
N SER A 35 0.63 -13.10 -8.89
CA SER A 35 1.08 -14.47 -8.67
C SER A 35 2.00 -14.96 -9.78
N THR A 36 3.29 -15.06 -9.49
CA THR A 36 4.31 -15.58 -10.42
C THR A 36 4.00 -17.00 -10.89
N PHE A 37 3.39 -17.82 -10.02
CA PHE A 37 2.97 -19.18 -10.38
C PHE A 37 1.86 -19.16 -11.43
N VAL A 38 0.85 -18.31 -11.25
CA VAL A 38 -0.21 -18.14 -12.24
C VAL A 38 0.35 -17.54 -13.54
N ALA A 39 1.30 -16.60 -13.46
CA ALA A 39 1.96 -16.04 -14.63
C ALA A 39 2.64 -17.13 -15.47
N PHE A 40 3.25 -18.13 -14.83
CA PHE A 40 3.86 -19.27 -15.52
C PHE A 40 2.82 -20.21 -16.13
N VAL A 41 1.78 -20.60 -15.38
CA VAL A 41 0.78 -21.59 -15.83
C VAL A 41 -0.17 -21.02 -16.88
N ALA A 42 -0.51 -19.73 -16.76
CA ALA A 42 -1.46 -19.04 -17.63
C ALA A 42 -0.79 -18.08 -18.61
N ILE A 43 0.51 -18.26 -18.90
CA ILE A 43 1.18 -17.61 -20.02
C ILE A 43 1.15 -16.06 -19.93
N GLY A 44 1.31 -15.52 -18.71
CA GLY A 44 1.43 -14.08 -18.47
C GLY A 44 0.25 -13.44 -17.76
N GLU A 45 -0.86 -14.15 -17.62
CA GLU A 45 -2.05 -13.68 -16.88
C GLU A 45 -1.88 -13.70 -15.35
N GLY A 46 -0.66 -13.78 -14.82
CA GLY A 46 -0.43 -13.74 -13.37
C GLY A 46 -0.26 -12.33 -12.81
N TRP A 47 -0.10 -11.34 -13.69
CA TRP A 47 0.15 -9.94 -13.31
C TRP A 47 -1.13 -9.14 -13.10
N HIS A 48 -2.08 -9.73 -12.36
CA HIS A 48 -3.45 -9.25 -12.25
C HIS A 48 -3.58 -7.95 -11.44
N ASN A 49 -2.77 -7.74 -10.39
CA ASN A 49 -2.82 -6.49 -9.64
C ASN A 49 -2.35 -5.32 -10.52
N TYR A 50 -1.29 -5.51 -11.31
CA TYR A 50 -0.81 -4.53 -12.27
C TYR A 50 -1.85 -4.28 -13.36
N HIS A 51 -2.38 -5.34 -13.98
CA HIS A 51 -3.36 -5.23 -15.06
C HIS A 51 -4.60 -4.44 -14.63
N HIS A 52 -5.15 -4.71 -13.45
CA HIS A 52 -6.29 -3.95 -12.93
C HIS A 52 -5.94 -2.53 -12.51
N THR A 53 -4.67 -2.26 -12.14
CA THR A 53 -4.21 -0.91 -11.78
C THR A 53 -3.98 -0.05 -13.03
N PHE A 54 -3.50 -0.65 -14.11
CA PHE A 54 -3.16 0.00 -15.37
C PHE A 54 -3.83 -0.71 -16.56
N PRO A 55 -5.17 -0.69 -16.66
CA PRO A 55 -5.90 -1.47 -17.68
C PRO A 55 -5.64 -0.99 -19.12
N TRP A 56 -5.07 0.20 -19.31
CA TRP A 56 -4.69 0.74 -20.61
C TRP A 56 -3.28 0.36 -21.04
N ASP A 57 -2.50 -0.31 -20.19
CA ASP A 57 -1.16 -0.77 -20.53
C ASP A 57 -1.25 -2.03 -21.40
N TYR A 58 -0.71 -1.95 -22.62
CA TYR A 58 -0.75 -3.06 -23.58
C TYR A 58 -0.04 -4.32 -23.07
N ARG A 59 0.91 -4.17 -22.14
CA ARG A 59 1.73 -5.26 -21.62
C ARG A 59 0.96 -6.10 -20.61
N ALA A 60 -0.05 -5.53 -19.96
CA ALA A 60 -0.75 -6.09 -18.79
C ALA A 60 0.16 -6.51 -17.63
N ALA A 61 1.44 -6.11 -17.65
CA ALA A 61 2.45 -6.45 -16.67
C ALA A 61 3.53 -5.36 -16.62
N GLU A 62 4.20 -5.25 -15.48
CA GLU A 62 5.32 -4.31 -15.30
C GLU A 62 6.45 -4.58 -16.32
N LEU A 63 7.18 -3.53 -16.69
CA LEU A 63 8.35 -3.63 -17.54
C LEU A 63 9.41 -4.54 -16.91
N GLY A 64 9.82 -5.60 -17.62
CA GLY A 64 10.77 -6.59 -17.13
C GLY A 64 10.15 -7.78 -16.39
N SER A 65 8.82 -7.82 -16.25
CA SER A 65 8.11 -9.00 -15.72
C SER A 65 8.34 -10.24 -16.57
N LYS A 66 8.68 -11.35 -15.90
CA LYS A 66 8.92 -12.64 -16.54
C LYS A 66 7.58 -13.29 -16.93
N TYR A 67 7.62 -14.17 -17.94
CA TYR A 67 6.48 -14.98 -18.38
C TYR A 67 5.32 -14.23 -19.05
N CYS A 68 5.55 -13.07 -19.67
CA CYS A 68 4.51 -12.32 -20.39
C CYS A 68 4.48 -12.67 -21.89
N ALA A 69 3.93 -13.84 -22.27
CA ALA A 69 4.00 -14.25 -23.68
C ALA A 69 3.08 -13.44 -24.60
N THR A 70 1.97 -12.90 -24.08
CA THR A 70 1.09 -11.98 -24.79
C THR A 70 1.81 -10.69 -25.17
N THR A 71 2.60 -10.11 -24.25
CA THR A 71 3.45 -8.95 -24.53
C THR A 71 4.45 -9.25 -25.65
N TYR A 72 5.15 -10.40 -25.60
CA TYR A 72 6.10 -10.77 -26.64
C TYR A 72 5.44 -10.98 -28.01
N ALA A 73 4.22 -11.51 -28.04
CA ALA A 73 3.45 -11.64 -29.28
C ALA A 73 3.09 -10.27 -29.86
N ILE A 74 2.66 -9.32 -29.01
CA ILE A 74 2.35 -7.95 -29.44
C ILE A 74 3.62 -7.23 -29.92
N ASP A 75 4.73 -7.34 -29.18
CA ASP A 75 6.01 -6.75 -29.56
C ASP A 75 6.51 -7.31 -30.91
N PHE A 76 6.32 -8.62 -31.14
CA PHE A 76 6.62 -9.25 -32.43
C PHE A 76 5.76 -8.68 -33.56
N LEU A 77 4.45 -8.52 -33.36
CA LEU A 77 3.57 -7.91 -34.35
C LEU A 77 3.94 -6.44 -34.61
N ALA A 78 4.32 -5.69 -33.57
CA ALA A 78 4.78 -4.32 -33.68
C ALA A 78 6.08 -4.21 -34.48
N TYR A 79 6.98 -5.18 -34.34
CA TYR A 79 8.22 -5.26 -35.13
C TYR A 79 7.94 -5.33 -36.64
N PHE A 80 6.89 -6.06 -37.07
CA PHE A 80 6.45 -6.11 -38.47
C PHE A 80 5.54 -4.93 -38.87
N GLY A 81 5.30 -3.96 -37.97
CA GLY A 81 4.40 -2.84 -38.21
C GLY A 81 2.91 -3.20 -38.22
N LEU A 82 2.55 -4.40 -37.75
CA LEU A 82 1.16 -4.87 -37.66
C LEU A 82 0.43 -4.33 -36.41
N ALA A 83 1.19 -3.92 -35.39
CA ALA A 83 0.69 -3.23 -34.21
C ALA A 83 1.41 -1.89 -34.03
N TYR A 84 0.68 -0.86 -33.60
CA TYR A 84 1.18 0.51 -33.43
C TYR A 84 0.42 1.21 -32.29
N ASP A 85 0.88 2.40 -31.88
CA ASP A 85 0.33 3.17 -30.75
C ASP A 85 0.24 2.36 -29.43
N LEU A 86 1.27 1.56 -29.15
CA LEU A 86 1.35 0.77 -27.92
C LEU A 86 1.53 1.68 -26.71
N LYS A 87 0.55 1.67 -25.79
CA LYS A 87 0.55 2.50 -24.58
C LYS A 87 1.09 1.71 -23.40
N SER A 88 2.11 2.25 -22.72
CA SER A 88 2.68 1.67 -21.51
C SER A 88 2.65 2.67 -20.36
N ALA A 89 2.43 2.21 -19.13
CA ALA A 89 2.51 3.09 -17.97
C ALA A 89 3.97 3.55 -17.73
N PRO A 90 4.22 4.86 -17.54
CA PRO A 90 5.57 5.35 -17.29
C PRO A 90 6.03 4.99 -15.88
N TYR A 91 7.33 4.75 -15.72
CA TYR A 91 7.93 4.27 -14.46
C TYR A 91 7.55 5.14 -13.24
N ASN A 92 7.57 6.46 -13.40
CA ASN A 92 7.21 7.40 -12.32
C ASN A 92 5.75 7.26 -11.87
N MET A 93 4.84 6.88 -12.76
CA MET A 93 3.43 6.65 -12.43
C MET A 93 3.26 5.35 -11.67
N ILE A 94 3.95 4.29 -12.11
CA ILE A 94 3.98 2.98 -11.44
C ILE A 94 4.53 3.15 -10.02
N GLU A 95 5.68 3.81 -9.87
CA GLU A 95 6.31 4.09 -8.59
C GLU A 95 5.37 4.85 -7.65
N LYS A 96 4.79 5.97 -8.11
CA LYS A 96 3.87 6.77 -7.30
C LYS A 96 2.65 5.96 -6.86
N ARG A 97 2.13 5.07 -7.73
CA ARG A 97 0.99 4.23 -7.40
C ARG A 97 1.37 3.16 -6.36
N ALA A 98 2.47 2.44 -6.56
CA ALA A 98 2.97 1.45 -5.62
C ALA A 98 3.25 2.05 -4.24
N LEU A 99 3.88 3.22 -4.17
CA LEU A 99 4.14 3.91 -2.90
C LEU A 99 2.84 4.36 -2.20
N ARG A 100 1.81 4.77 -2.96
CA ARG A 100 0.56 5.29 -2.42
C ARG A 100 -0.40 4.20 -1.97
N THR A 101 -0.63 3.19 -2.80
CA THR A 101 -1.69 2.19 -2.60
C THR A 101 -1.19 0.75 -2.50
N GLY A 102 0.07 0.48 -2.87
CA GLY A 102 0.63 -0.87 -2.79
C GLY A 102 0.72 -1.39 -1.36
N ASP A 103 0.76 -2.70 -1.18
CA ASP A 103 0.90 -3.35 0.14
C ASP A 103 2.36 -3.36 0.68
N GLY A 104 3.32 -2.83 -0.09
CA GLY A 104 4.74 -2.80 0.28
C GLY A 104 5.53 -4.05 -0.11
N THR A 105 4.90 -5.05 -0.75
CA THR A 105 5.57 -6.28 -1.21
C THR A 105 6.35 -6.10 -2.53
N HIS A 106 6.26 -4.91 -3.15
CA HIS A 106 6.96 -4.62 -4.38
C HIS A 106 8.49 -4.74 -4.20
N SER A 107 9.16 -5.51 -5.06
CA SER A 107 10.59 -5.81 -4.97
C SER A 107 11.48 -4.56 -4.91
N VAL A 108 11.19 -3.57 -5.75
CA VAL A 108 11.92 -2.29 -5.80
C VAL A 108 11.36 -1.25 -4.82
N PHE A 109 10.05 -1.01 -4.84
CA PHE A 109 9.44 0.12 -4.11
C PHE A 109 9.10 -0.17 -2.65
N GLY A 110 9.05 -1.44 -2.23
CA GLY A 110 8.66 -1.83 -0.88
C GLY A 110 9.56 -1.23 0.21
N ILE A 111 10.88 -1.31 0.02
CA ILE A 111 11.87 -0.72 0.95
C ILE A 111 11.70 0.81 1.02
N LYS A 112 11.50 1.45 -0.13
CA LYS A 112 11.31 2.91 -0.19
C LYS A 112 10.03 3.31 0.55
N LYS A 113 8.94 2.54 0.39
CA LYS A 113 7.68 2.75 1.10
C LYS A 113 7.86 2.64 2.61
N ALA A 114 8.45 1.54 3.08
CA ALA A 114 8.70 1.30 4.50
C ALA A 114 9.52 2.43 5.15
N ARG A 115 10.53 2.95 4.43
CA ARG A 115 11.33 4.08 4.90
C ARG A 115 10.50 5.37 5.02
N ILE A 116 9.67 5.68 4.04
CA ILE A 116 8.81 6.88 4.05
C ILE A 116 7.80 6.80 5.20
N GLU A 117 7.15 5.65 5.38
CA GLU A 117 6.20 5.44 6.47
C GLU A 117 6.88 5.50 7.85
N GLY A 118 8.08 4.93 7.97
CA GLY A 118 8.88 5.04 9.19
C GLY A 118 9.26 6.48 9.53
N CYS A 119 9.69 7.29 8.55
CA CYS A 119 9.99 8.70 8.76
C CYS A 119 8.74 9.50 9.18
N LYS A 120 7.60 9.28 8.54
CA LYS A 120 6.34 9.95 8.88
C LYS A 120 5.89 9.61 10.30
N LYS A 121 5.98 8.33 10.68
CA LYS A 121 5.65 7.89 12.02
C LYS A 121 6.55 8.54 13.07
N ALA A 122 7.87 8.59 12.81
CA ALA A 122 8.80 9.26 13.70
C ALA A 122 8.50 10.76 13.84
N GLU A 123 8.13 11.43 12.74
CA GLU A 123 7.72 12.83 12.76
C GLU A 123 6.44 13.05 13.60
N GLU A 124 5.44 12.17 13.43
CA GLU A 124 4.20 12.20 14.20
C GLU A 124 4.43 11.93 15.70
N ASP A 125 5.30 10.97 16.03
CA ASP A 125 5.68 10.67 17.40
C ASP A 125 6.38 11.87 18.07
N ILE A 126 7.28 12.57 17.36
CA ILE A 126 7.95 13.78 17.85
C ILE A 126 6.94 14.92 18.11
N ILE A 127 5.98 15.12 17.21
CA ILE A 127 4.96 16.16 17.36
C ILE A 127 4.07 15.86 18.57
N ASN A 128 3.63 14.62 18.72
CA ASN A 128 2.79 14.20 19.85
C ASN A 128 3.52 14.37 21.19
N GLU A 129 4.82 14.03 21.26
CA GLU A 129 5.62 14.24 22.46
C GLU A 129 5.74 15.73 22.81
N ALA A 130 6.04 16.57 21.82
CA ALA A 130 6.16 18.02 22.02
C ALA A 130 4.84 18.67 22.48
N ASP A 131 3.70 18.18 21.98
CA ASP A 131 2.38 18.68 22.39
C ASP A 131 2.00 18.19 23.80
N ASN A 132 2.37 16.96 24.17
CA ASN A 132 2.21 16.46 25.54
C ASN A 132 3.05 17.27 26.54
N GLU A 133 4.32 17.56 26.24
CA GLU A 133 5.16 18.40 27.10
C GLU A 133 4.55 19.80 27.32
N LYS A 134 4.00 20.42 26.27
CA LYS A 134 3.30 21.71 26.40
C LYS A 134 2.06 21.61 27.29
N LEU A 135 1.28 20.54 27.19
CA LEU A 135 0.11 20.31 28.03
C LEU A 135 0.50 20.21 29.51
N TYR A 136 1.54 19.44 29.84
CA TYR A 136 2.05 19.34 31.21
C TYR A 136 2.46 20.71 31.78
N GLN A 137 3.16 21.52 30.98
CA GLN A 137 3.54 22.88 31.39
C GLN A 137 2.33 23.78 31.63
N ILE A 138 1.26 23.66 30.84
CA ILE A 138 0.03 24.41 31.05
C ILE A 138 -0.66 23.97 32.34
N GLU A 139 -0.78 22.66 32.58
CA GLU A 139 -1.38 22.13 33.81
C GLU A 139 -0.65 22.58 35.06
N GLU A 140 0.69 22.51 35.09
CA GLU A 140 1.48 23.02 36.22
C GLU A 140 1.26 24.51 36.46
N ASN A 141 1.22 25.32 35.40
CA ASN A 141 0.96 26.76 35.51
C ASN A 141 -0.45 27.07 36.02
N VAL A 142 -1.46 26.32 35.59
CA VAL A 142 -2.86 26.48 36.04
C VAL A 142 -3.01 26.05 37.50
N VAL A 143 -2.47 24.89 37.87
CA VAL A 143 -2.49 24.39 39.25
C VAL A 143 -1.72 25.34 40.18
N GLY A 144 -0.56 25.85 39.75
CA GLY A 144 0.20 26.85 40.48
C GLY A 144 -0.59 28.13 40.72
N LYS A 145 -1.30 28.64 39.70
CA LYS A 145 -2.20 29.80 39.85
C LYS A 145 -3.39 29.51 40.77
N ALA A 146 -4.00 28.33 40.68
CA ALA A 146 -5.15 27.96 41.52
C ALA A 146 -4.78 27.90 43.01
N LYS A 147 -3.60 27.37 43.35
CA LYS A 147 -3.10 27.35 44.75
C LYS A 147 -2.91 28.75 45.35
N ASN A 148 -2.58 29.75 44.52
CA ASN A 148 -2.46 31.14 44.98
C ASN A 148 -3.81 31.84 45.21
N PHE A 149 -4.92 31.26 44.72
CA PHE A 149 -6.26 31.83 44.85
C PHE A 149 -7.09 31.17 45.95
N ILE A 150 -6.71 29.97 46.39
CA ILE A 150 -7.35 29.25 47.50
C ILE A 150 -6.52 29.51 48.76
N PRO A 151 -6.98 30.36 49.70
CA PRO A 151 -6.27 30.55 50.97
C PRO A 151 -6.23 29.23 51.74
N ASP A 152 -5.06 28.90 52.28
CA ASP A 152 -4.85 27.71 53.10
C ASP A 152 -5.79 27.76 54.32
N VAL A 153 -6.74 26.81 54.38
CA VAL A 153 -7.74 26.72 55.45
C VAL A 153 -7.24 25.88 56.64
N SER A 154 -5.92 25.60 56.73
CA SER A 154 -5.32 24.67 57.70
C SER A 154 -5.37 25.11 59.18
N HIS A 155 -5.93 26.28 59.52
CA HIS A 155 -6.01 26.77 60.89
C HIS A 155 -7.42 27.19 61.32
N ARG A 156 -8.38 26.26 61.36
CA ARG A 156 -9.61 26.41 62.15
C ARG A 156 -10.14 25.07 62.66
N ALA A 157 -9.35 24.39 63.51
CA ALA A 157 -9.88 23.35 64.39
C ALA A 157 -10.70 24.04 65.49
N VAL A 158 -12.01 24.16 65.27
CA VAL A 158 -12.96 24.60 66.30
C VAL A 158 -13.14 23.43 67.28
N THR A 159 -12.55 23.53 68.46
CA THR A 159 -12.89 22.71 69.62
C THR A 159 -14.35 22.99 69.99
N VAL A 160 -15.24 22.04 69.71
CA VAL A 160 -16.58 22.02 70.28
C VAL A 160 -16.52 21.14 71.53
N GLN A 161 -16.38 21.78 72.70
CA GLN A 161 -16.76 21.20 73.98
C GLN A 161 -18.24 21.51 74.20
N GLY A 162 -19.05 20.48 74.47
CA GLY A 162 -20.47 20.59 74.80
C GLY A 162 -21.12 19.22 74.83
#